data_AF-A0A7Y6A7R3-F1
#
_entry.id   AF-A0A7Y6A7R3-F1
#
_cell.length_a   1.000
_cell.length_b   1.000
_cell.length_c   1.000
_cell.angle_alpha   90.00
_cell.angle_beta   90.00
_cell.angle_gamma   90.00
#
_symmetry.space_group_name_H-M   'P 1'
#
loop_
_entity.id
_entity.type
_entity.pdbx_description
1 polymer ?
#
loop_
_entity_poly.entity_id
_entity_poly.type
_entity_poly.pdbx_seq_one_letter_code
_entity_poly.pdbx_strand_id
1 'polypeptide(L)' 'IGYIDADTKAIFGRTYAAEPDVLADQLAADEAIAEADTLLLTVPNQLGVEYNTHVLDSILTHVAPALGWR' A
#
# COMPACT_ATOMS: atom_id res chain seq x y z
N ILE A 1 10.63 11.53 5.82
CA ILE A 1 11.37 11.52 7.11
C ILE A 1 10.33 11.76 8.20
N GLY A 2 10.23 10.87 9.17
CA GLY A 2 9.35 11.07 10.33
C GLY A 2 10.11 10.76 11.62
N TYR A 3 9.45 10.99 12.75
CA TYR A 3 10.01 10.79 14.08
C TYR A 3 9.26 9.66 14.77
N ILE A 4 9.97 8.64 15.25
CA ILE A 4 9.38 7.52 16.01
C ILE A 4 9.26 7.91 17.50
N ASP A 5 10.17 8.77 17.97
CA ASP A 5 10.12 9.44 19.27
C ASP A 5 10.72 10.85 19.13
N ALA A 6 10.85 11.58 20.24
CA ALA A 6 11.30 12.97 20.25
C ALA A 6 12.67 13.19 19.58
N ASP A 7 13.56 12.19 19.62
CA ASP A 7 14.96 12.33 19.21
C ASP A 7 15.33 11.43 18.02
N THR A 8 14.53 10.41 17.72
CA THR A 8 14.82 9.40 16.69
C THR A 8 14.17 9.75 15.35
N LYS A 9 15.01 10.26 14.42
CA LYS A 9 14.65 10.40 13.00
C LYS A 9 14.64 9.05 12.30
N ALA A 10 13.50 8.68 11.72
CA ALA A 10 13.34 7.47 10.93
C ALA A 10 13.09 7.78 9.45
N ILE A 11 13.64 6.92 8.60
CA ILE A 11 13.34 6.88 7.18
C ILE A 11 12.27 5.80 7.01
N PHE A 12 11.03 6.23 6.86
CA PHE A 12 9.97 5.37 6.39
C PHE A 12 10.18 5.09 4.90
N GLY A 13 9.72 3.91 4.46
CA GLY A 13 9.76 3.54 3.04
C GLY A 13 9.03 4.53 2.15
N ARG A 14 9.04 4.27 0.85
CA ARG A 14 8.35 5.10 -0.15
C ARG A 14 6.86 5.16 0.17
N THR A 15 6.28 6.35 0.05
CA THR A 15 4.83 6.55 0.16
C THR A 15 4.24 6.52 -1.23
N TYR A 16 3.24 5.68 -1.44
CA TYR A 16 2.45 5.60 -2.67
C TYR A 16 1.04 6.07 -2.34
N ALA A 17 0.60 7.15 -2.99
CA ALA A 17 -0.73 7.71 -2.80
C ALA A 17 -1.17 8.36 -4.12
N ALA A 18 -2.01 7.64 -4.86
CA ALA A 18 -2.51 8.05 -6.15
C ALA A 18 -3.84 7.34 -6.46
N GLU A 19 -4.48 7.74 -7.54
CA GLU A 19 -5.61 6.99 -8.11
C GLU A 19 -5.19 5.54 -8.48
N PRO A 20 -6.12 4.57 -8.50
CA PRO A 20 -5.79 3.14 -8.59
C PRO A 20 -4.87 2.75 -9.76
N ASP A 21 -5.13 3.25 -10.96
CA ASP A 21 -4.32 2.92 -12.14
C ASP A 21 -2.88 3.45 -11.99
N VAL A 22 -2.74 4.69 -11.52
CA VAL A 22 -1.44 5.32 -11.29
C VAL A 22 -0.71 4.64 -10.13
N LEU A 23 -1.44 4.23 -9.09
CA LEU A 23 -0.89 3.48 -7.98
C LEU A 23 -0.34 2.14 -8.46
N ALA A 24 -1.08 1.39 -9.29
CA ALA A 24 -0.62 0.14 -9.85
C ALA A 24 0.66 0.32 -10.67
N ASP A 25 0.74 1.33 -11.52
CA ASP A 25 1.95 1.65 -12.29
C ASP A 25 3.16 1.95 -11.38
N GLN A 26 2.95 2.72 -10.31
CA GLN A 26 4.02 3.05 -9.36
C GLN A 26 4.51 1.81 -8.60
N LEU A 27 3.60 0.93 -8.20
CA LEU A 27 3.94 -0.32 -7.51
C LEU A 27 4.62 -1.31 -8.46
N ALA A 28 4.18 -1.39 -9.72
CA ALA A 28 4.79 -2.23 -10.75
C ALA A 28 6.23 -1.83 -11.06
N ALA A 29 6.52 -0.53 -10.99
CA ALA A 29 7.85 0.00 -11.22
C ALA A 29 8.81 -0.16 -10.02
N ASP A 30 8.32 -0.63 -8.87
CA ASP A 30 9.16 -0.80 -7.69
C ASP A 30 9.78 -2.19 -7.62
N GLU A 31 11.10 -2.26 -7.77
CA GLU A 31 11.88 -3.50 -7.74
C GLU A 31 11.70 -4.27 -6.42
N ALA A 32 11.59 -3.58 -5.28
CA ALA A 32 11.41 -4.27 -3.99
C ALA A 32 10.03 -4.91 -3.87
N ILE A 33 9.02 -4.38 -4.57
CA ILE A 33 7.68 -4.96 -4.65
C ILE A 33 7.66 -6.12 -5.64
N ALA A 34 8.32 -5.97 -6.80
CA ALA A 34 8.39 -7.00 -7.82
C ALA A 34 9.09 -8.29 -7.34
N GLU A 35 10.13 -8.15 -6.51
CA GLU A 35 10.89 -9.28 -5.94
C GLU A 35 10.24 -9.86 -4.67
N ALA A 36 9.18 -9.27 -4.15
CA ALA A 36 8.55 -9.73 -2.92
C ALA A 36 7.56 -10.87 -3.18
N ASP A 37 7.69 -11.99 -2.45
CA ASP A 37 6.71 -13.08 -2.46
C ASP A 37 5.40 -12.72 -1.73
N THR A 38 5.41 -11.68 -0.89
CA THR A 38 4.28 -11.30 -0.05
C THR A 38 4.30 -9.81 0.27
N LEU A 39 3.13 -9.18 0.21
CA LEU A 39 2.91 -7.80 0.65
C LEU A 39 1.95 -7.76 1.83
N LEU A 40 2.34 -7.04 2.88
CA LEU A 40 1.50 -6.82 4.06
C LEU A 40 0.80 -5.48 3.96
N LEU A 41 -0.53 -5.49 3.88
CA LEU A 41 -1.34 -4.28 3.93
C LEU A 41 -1.84 -4.02 5.34
N THR A 42 -1.52 -2.84 5.87
CA THR A 42 -2.03 -2.39 7.17
C THR A 42 -3.20 -1.43 6.96
N VAL A 43 -4.40 -1.84 7.39
CA VAL A 43 -5.61 -1.04 7.33
C VAL A 43 -5.98 -0.51 8.72
N PRO A 44 -6.25 0.80 8.89
CA PRO A 44 -6.57 1.39 10.19
C PRO A 44 -7.95 0.93 10.69
N ASN A 45 -7.99 0.31 11.87
CA ASN A 45 -9.24 -0.23 12.44
C ASN A 45 -10.24 0.86 12.90
N GLN A 46 -9.78 2.10 13.05
CA GLN A 46 -10.58 3.23 13.54
C GLN A 46 -11.72 3.63 12.58
N LEU A 47 -11.62 3.23 11.32
CA LEU A 47 -12.60 3.57 10.28
C LEU A 47 -13.75 2.55 10.16
N GLY A 48 -13.72 1.48 10.97
CA GLY A 48 -14.78 0.47 11.00
C GLY A 48 -14.67 -0.58 9.90
N VAL A 49 -15.53 -1.60 9.98
CA VAL A 49 -15.47 -2.78 9.10
C VAL A 49 -15.84 -2.41 7.66
N GLU A 50 -16.94 -1.68 7.46
CA GLU A 50 -17.45 -1.37 6.12
C GLU A 50 -16.43 -0.60 5.27
N TYR A 51 -15.81 0.43 5.84
CA TYR A 51 -14.78 1.20 5.16
C TYR A 51 -13.56 0.34 4.81
N ASN A 52 -13.07 -0.45 5.76
CA ASN A 52 -11.92 -1.31 5.52
C ASN A 52 -12.21 -2.41 4.47
N THR A 53 -13.42 -2.95 4.46
CA THR A 53 -13.87 -3.87 3.40
C THR A 53 -13.86 -3.19 2.04
N HIS A 54 -14.37 -1.96 1.94
CA HIS A 54 -14.34 -1.20 0.70
C HIS A 54 -12.91 -0.91 0.20
N VAL A 55 -11.99 -0.58 1.10
CA VAL A 55 -10.58 -0.37 0.76
C VAL A 55 -9.96 -1.65 0.22
N LEU A 56 -10.15 -2.79 0.90
CA LEU A 56 -9.62 -4.07 0.44
C LEU A 56 -10.22 -4.48 -0.91
N ASP A 57 -11.53 -4.30 -1.10
CA ASP A 57 -12.22 -4.57 -2.36
C ASP A 57 -11.68 -3.71 -3.51
N SER A 58 -11.43 -2.43 -3.25
CA SER A 58 -10.84 -1.51 -4.23
C SER A 58 -9.44 -1.95 -4.65
N ILE A 59 -8.61 -2.42 -3.71
CA ILE A 59 -7.26 -2.93 -4.02
C ILE A 59 -7.33 -4.21 -4.84
N LEU A 60 -8.19 -5.15 -4.46
CA LEU A 60 -8.37 -6.42 -5.17
C LEU A 60 -8.97 -6.23 -6.57
N THR A 61 -9.84 -5.23 -6.76
CA THR A 61 -10.52 -5.00 -8.03
C THR A 61 -9.72 -4.13 -9.00
N HIS A 62 -8.98 -3.13 -8.49
CA HIS A 62 -8.35 -2.13 -9.34
C HIS A 62 -6.82 -2.21 -9.40
N VAL A 63 -6.17 -2.68 -8.33
CA VAL A 63 -4.69 -2.65 -8.22
C VAL A 63 -4.08 -4.04 -8.43
N ALA A 64 -4.61 -5.04 -7.73
CA ALA A 64 -4.11 -6.42 -7.79
C ALA A 64 -4.07 -7.00 -9.23
N PRO A 65 -5.09 -6.81 -10.10
CA PRO A 65 -5.07 -7.41 -11.44
C PRO A 65 -3.97 -6.82 -12.34
N ALA A 66 -3.70 -5.51 -12.21
CA ALA A 66 -2.66 -4.83 -12.97
C ALA A 66 -1.25 -5.30 -12.58
N LEU A 67 -1.10 -5.83 -11.36
CA LEU A 67 0.15 -6.37 -10.82
C LEU A 67 0.24 -7.90 -10.93
N GLY A 68 -0.78 -8.56 -11.50
CA GLY A 68 -0.84 -10.01 -11.63
C GLY A 68 -1.08 -10.77 -10.33
N TRP A 69 -1.53 -10.08 -9.28
CA TRP A 69 -1.87 -10.68 -7.99
C TRP A 69 -3.22 -11.40 -8.08
N ARG A 70 -3.39 -12.47 -7.29
CA ARG A 70 -4.58 -13.35 -7.31
C ARG A 70 -5.38 -13.23 -6.03
#